data_AF-A0A6H5H803-F1
#
_entry.id   AF-A0A6H5H803-F1
#
_cell.length_a   1.000
_cell.length_b   1.000
_cell.length_c   1.000
_cell.angle_alpha   90.00
_cell.angle_beta   90.00
_cell.angle_gamma   90.00
#
_symmetry.space_group_name_H-M   'P 1'
#
loop_
_entity.id
_entity.type
_entity.pdbx_description
1 polymer ?
#
loop_
_entity_poly.entity_id
_entity_poly.type
_entity_poly.pdbx_seq_one_letter_code
_entity_poly.pdbx_strand_id
1 'polypeptide(L)'
;MFLGGIPKNGINFMAPAGLHRARWMAKGIYAIKVYMFRGEFKMTKKEEVAITELCMFVVSIYVYHWFQAPSCRFAPRNDLKLLKDLKAYNKVNEAIAEVALKKFSGHLWYLSEVLVAFAFFDENVPLETKTKMVQALENEGQEDTLRRITIDSRRKKNFFCHIRSTLVSIRIPAVPEELCRYHNRAALAWLTPLPIN
;
A
#
# COMPACT_ATOMS: atom_id res chain seq x y z
N MET A 1 1.08 -23.89 -5.06
CA MET A 1 2.18 -24.50 -5.83
C MET A 1 3.51 -24.60 -5.06
N PHE A 2 3.57 -24.33 -3.75
CA PHE A 2 4.79 -24.53 -2.94
C PHE A 2 4.59 -25.46 -1.73
N LEU A 3 3.41 -26.09 -1.62
CA LEU A 3 3.03 -26.93 -0.47
C LEU A 3 2.38 -28.27 -0.90
N GLY A 4 2.65 -28.74 -2.12
CA GLY A 4 2.25 -30.08 -2.59
C GLY A 4 0.75 -30.38 -2.74
N GLY A 5 -0.16 -29.54 -2.22
CA GLY A 5 -1.61 -29.74 -2.29
C GLY A 5 -2.31 -28.84 -3.31
N ILE A 6 -3.35 -29.39 -3.96
CA ILE A 6 -4.33 -28.63 -4.76
C ILE A 6 -5.57 -28.43 -3.89
N PRO A 7 -6.00 -27.18 -3.62
CA PRO A 7 -7.22 -26.92 -2.84
C PRO A 7 -8.47 -27.44 -3.57
N LYS A 8 -9.54 -27.79 -2.83
CA LYS A 8 -10.78 -28.39 -3.37
C LYS A 8 -11.40 -27.63 -4.55
N ASN A 9 -11.16 -26.31 -4.63
CA ASN A 9 -11.70 -25.43 -5.68
C ASN A 9 -10.70 -25.10 -6.80
N GLY A 10 -9.56 -25.79 -6.86
CA GLY A 10 -8.48 -25.51 -7.81
C GLY A 10 -7.72 -24.21 -7.52
N ILE A 11 -6.68 -23.95 -8.32
CA ILE A 11 -5.88 -22.73 -8.22
C ILE A 11 -6.22 -21.83 -9.42
N ASN A 12 -7.03 -20.81 -9.17
CA ASN A 12 -7.32 -19.78 -10.17
C ASN A 12 -6.31 -18.64 -10.04
N PHE A 13 -5.33 -18.60 -10.92
CA PHE A 13 -4.46 -17.44 -11.08
C PHE A 13 -5.26 -16.35 -11.81
N MET A 14 -5.64 -15.30 -11.09
CA MET A 14 -6.05 -14.07 -11.76
C MET A 14 -4.82 -13.47 -12.44
N ALA A 15 -4.94 -13.14 -13.72
CA ALA A 15 -3.93 -12.33 -14.38
C ALA A 15 -3.67 -11.08 -13.53
N PRO A 16 -2.39 -10.70 -13.28
CA PRO A 16 -2.10 -9.48 -12.55
C PRO A 16 -2.86 -8.35 -13.23
N ALA A 17 -3.73 -7.67 -12.50
CA ALA A 17 -4.60 -6.66 -13.07
C ALA A 17 -3.75 -5.51 -13.65
N GLY A 18 -3.45 -5.57 -14.96
CA GLY A 18 -3.01 -4.49 -15.81
C GLY A 18 -1.78 -3.70 -15.36
N LEU A 19 -0.58 -4.19 -15.69
CA LEU A 19 0.69 -3.44 -15.65
C LEU A 19 0.68 -2.14 -16.49
N HIS A 20 -0.35 -1.90 -17.30
CA HIS A 20 -0.48 -0.70 -18.14
C HIS A 20 -1.11 0.52 -17.42
N ARG A 21 -1.78 0.35 -16.28
CA ARG A 21 -2.41 1.46 -15.51
C ARG A 21 -1.61 1.91 -14.27
N ALA A 22 -0.53 1.20 -13.91
CA ALA A 22 0.40 1.58 -12.83
C ALA A 22 1.18 2.88 -13.10
N ARG A 23 0.94 3.53 -14.24
CA ARG A 23 1.60 4.78 -14.67
C ARG A 23 0.85 6.05 -14.23
N TRP A 24 0.09 6.01 -13.15
CA TRP A 24 -0.60 7.23 -12.68
C TRP A 24 0.40 8.34 -12.36
N MET A 25 1.54 8.01 -11.75
CA MET A 25 2.61 8.99 -11.51
C MET A 25 3.11 9.64 -12.80
N ALA A 26 3.28 8.88 -13.89
CA ALA A 26 3.66 9.44 -15.18
C ALA A 26 2.63 10.46 -15.69
N LYS A 27 1.34 10.23 -15.46
CA LYS A 27 0.27 11.21 -15.75
C LYS A 27 0.36 12.43 -14.84
N GLY A 28 0.69 12.26 -13.57
CA GLY A 28 0.95 13.35 -12.64
C GLY A 28 2.12 14.24 -13.07
N ILE A 29 3.25 13.63 -13.45
CA ILE A 29 4.42 14.34 -13.98
C ILE A 29 4.07 15.07 -15.27
N TYR A 30 3.33 14.40 -16.16
CA TYR A 30 2.87 15.04 -17.40
C TYR A 30 1.96 16.24 -17.12
N ALA A 31 1.04 16.13 -16.17
CA ALA A 31 0.18 17.25 -15.78
C ALA A 31 1.00 18.43 -15.23
N ILE A 32 2.01 18.16 -14.40
CA ILE A 32 2.94 19.20 -13.89
C ILE A 32 3.69 19.87 -15.05
N LYS A 33 4.18 19.08 -16.01
CA LYS A 33 4.85 19.62 -17.21
C LYS A 33 3.90 20.53 -18.00
N VAL A 34 2.67 20.09 -18.24
CA VAL A 34 1.65 20.87 -18.93
C VAL A 34 1.35 22.18 -18.19
N TYR A 35 1.27 22.15 -16.86
CA TYR A 35 1.08 23.33 -16.03
C TYR A 35 2.27 24.32 -16.10
N MET A 36 3.50 23.82 -16.09
CA MET A 36 4.71 24.65 -16.20
C MET A 36 4.77 25.41 -17.54
N PHE A 37 4.40 24.75 -18.64
CA PHE A 37 4.41 25.33 -19.99
C PHE A 37 3.02 25.84 -20.42
N ARG A 38 2.11 26.09 -19.48
CA ARG A 38 0.70 26.42 -19.81
C ARG A 38 0.54 27.66 -20.69
N GLY A 39 1.49 28.61 -20.65
CA GLY A 39 1.52 29.79 -21.53
C GLY A 39 1.77 29.48 -23.02
N GLU A 40 2.36 28.33 -23.32
CA GLU A 40 2.66 27.88 -24.69
C GLU A 40 1.50 27.11 -25.33
N PHE A 41 0.45 26.79 -24.56
CA PHE A 41 -0.70 26.03 -25.03
C PHE A 41 -1.95 26.89 -25.10
N LYS A 42 -2.81 26.63 -26.10
CA LYS A 42 -4.16 27.19 -26.14
C LYS A 42 -5.04 26.42 -25.16
N MET A 43 -5.14 26.90 -23.92
CA MET A 43 -6.03 26.35 -22.90
C MET A 43 -7.23 27.25 -22.65
N THR A 44 -8.37 26.64 -22.42
CA THR A 44 -9.52 27.33 -21.83
C THR A 44 -9.27 27.59 -20.35
N LYS A 45 -9.93 28.60 -19.78
CA LYS A 45 -9.86 28.89 -18.33
C LYS A 45 -10.23 27.67 -17.47
N LYS A 46 -11.17 26.84 -17.95
CA LYS A 46 -11.59 25.61 -17.27
C LYS A 46 -10.48 24.57 -17.23
N GLU A 47 -9.76 24.38 -18.33
CA GLU A 47 -8.62 23.46 -18.39
C GLU A 47 -7.47 23.95 -17.51
N GLU A 48 -7.20 25.26 -17.48
CA GLU A 48 -6.15 25.84 -16.63
C GLU A 48 -6.47 25.63 -15.14
N VAL A 49 -7.71 25.82 -14.71
CA VAL A 49 -8.12 25.53 -13.33
C VAL A 49 -7.98 24.03 -13.04
N ALA A 50 -8.49 23.17 -13.91
CA ALA A 50 -8.44 21.72 -13.71
C ALA A 50 -7.01 21.17 -13.62
N ILE A 51 -6.09 21.62 -14.49
CA ILE A 51 -4.68 21.21 -14.44
C ILE A 51 -4.00 21.75 -13.18
N THR A 52 -4.35 22.96 -12.73
CA THR A 52 -3.83 23.54 -11.48
C THR A 52 -4.24 22.71 -10.28
N GLU A 53 -5.53 22.38 -10.14
CA GLU A 53 -6.05 21.57 -9.05
C GLU A 53 -5.45 20.16 -9.03
N LEU A 54 -5.28 19.55 -10.20
CA LEU A 54 -4.61 18.26 -10.33
C LEU A 54 -3.14 18.34 -9.89
N CYS A 55 -2.41 19.38 -10.30
CA CYS A 55 -1.02 19.58 -9.90
C CYS A 55 -0.89 19.81 -8.39
N MET A 56 -1.79 20.61 -7.79
CA MET A 56 -1.84 20.81 -6.35
C MET A 56 -2.02 19.48 -5.62
N PHE A 57 -2.96 18.63 -6.08
CA PHE A 57 -3.16 17.31 -5.51
C PHE A 57 -1.91 16.41 -5.63
N VAL A 58 -1.30 16.36 -6.81
CA VAL A 58 -0.11 15.54 -7.07
C VAL A 58 1.02 15.94 -6.13
N VAL A 59 1.32 17.22 -6.05
CA VAL A 59 2.46 17.75 -5.29
C VAL A 59 2.21 17.69 -3.78
N SER A 60 1.01 18.05 -3.32
CA SER A 60 0.72 18.14 -1.87
C SER A 60 0.45 16.80 -1.20
N ILE A 61 -0.10 15.82 -1.94
CA ILE A 61 -0.48 14.53 -1.38
C ILE A 61 0.28 13.40 -2.06
N TYR A 62 0.09 13.22 -3.36
CA TYR A 62 0.45 11.95 -4.01
C TYR A 62 1.95 11.68 -4.05
N VAL A 63 2.77 12.69 -4.33
CA VAL A 63 4.23 12.56 -4.47
C VAL A 63 4.85 11.93 -3.22
N TYR A 64 4.52 12.44 -2.03
CA TYR A 64 5.07 11.94 -0.77
C TYR A 64 4.79 10.44 -0.56
N HIS A 65 3.56 10.01 -0.83
CA HIS A 65 3.16 8.61 -0.67
C HIS A 65 3.70 7.71 -1.77
N TRP A 66 3.78 8.22 -3.00
CA TRP A 66 4.33 7.49 -4.14
C TRP A 66 5.82 7.20 -3.94
N PHE A 67 6.61 8.14 -3.41
CA PHE A 67 8.03 7.92 -3.12
C PHE A 67 8.28 6.80 -2.09
N GLN A 68 7.36 6.59 -1.16
CA GLN A 68 7.45 5.50 -0.17
C GLN A 68 6.89 4.17 -0.66
N ALA A 69 6.11 4.17 -1.75
CA ALA A 69 5.42 2.98 -2.26
C ALA A 69 6.34 1.78 -2.62
N PRO A 70 7.59 1.97 -3.13
CA PRO A 70 8.49 0.84 -3.39
C PRO A 70 8.90 0.06 -2.14
N SER A 71 8.80 0.66 -0.95
CA SER A 71 9.22 0.03 0.29
C SER A 71 8.08 -0.77 0.92
N CYS A 72 8.12 -2.10 0.75
CA CYS A 72 7.10 -3.00 1.29
C CYS A 72 6.88 -2.83 2.81
N ARG A 73 7.96 -2.65 3.58
CA ARG A 73 7.88 -2.44 5.04
C ARG A 73 7.04 -1.22 5.44
N PHE A 74 7.03 -0.19 4.59
CA PHE A 74 6.26 1.04 4.82
C PHE A 74 4.83 0.95 4.31
N ALA A 75 4.51 0.00 3.43
CA ALA A 75 3.24 -0.03 2.72
C ALA A 75 2.03 0.09 3.67
N PRO A 76 1.90 -0.72 4.76
CA PRO A 76 0.73 -0.63 5.62
C PRO A 76 0.55 0.76 6.26
N ARG A 77 1.63 1.37 6.76
CA ARG A 77 1.58 2.71 7.35
C ARG A 77 1.34 3.78 6.29
N ASN A 78 2.01 3.66 5.15
CA ASN A 78 1.96 4.63 4.05
C ASN A 78 0.54 4.74 3.49
N ASP A 79 -0.14 3.60 3.28
CA ASP A 79 -1.51 3.57 2.77
C ASP A 79 -2.50 4.19 3.77
N LEU A 80 -2.38 3.85 5.05
CA LEU A 80 -3.23 4.43 6.10
C LEU A 80 -2.99 5.93 6.27
N LYS A 81 -1.74 6.37 6.14
CA LYS A 81 -1.39 7.79 6.16
C LYS A 81 -1.98 8.50 4.93
N LEU A 82 -1.90 7.91 3.74
CA LEU A 82 -2.50 8.46 2.52
C LEU A 82 -3.99 8.74 2.70
N LEU A 83 -4.74 7.81 3.30
CA LEU A 83 -6.16 8.02 3.55
C LEU A 83 -6.43 9.16 4.55
N LYS A 84 -5.59 9.29 5.59
CA LYS A 84 -5.70 10.40 6.55
C LYS A 84 -5.43 11.73 5.88
N ASP A 85 -4.37 11.80 5.08
CA ASP A 85 -3.94 13.01 4.38
C ASP A 85 -4.99 13.40 3.33
N LEU A 86 -5.57 12.44 2.61
CA LEU A 86 -6.70 12.68 1.70
C LEU A 86 -7.94 13.21 2.44
N LYS A 87 -8.23 12.69 3.62
CA LYS A 87 -9.35 13.18 4.45
C LYS A 87 -9.10 14.62 4.93
N ALA A 88 -7.85 14.98 5.21
CA ALA A 88 -7.48 16.36 5.51
C ALA A 88 -7.56 17.25 4.26
N TYR A 89 -7.12 16.74 3.11
CA TYR A 89 -7.15 17.43 1.81
C TYR A 89 -8.56 17.75 1.32
N ASN A 90 -9.59 17.07 1.83
CA ASN A 90 -10.98 17.39 1.57
C ASN A 90 -11.31 18.88 1.87
N LYS A 91 -10.65 19.48 2.87
CA LYS A 91 -10.77 20.93 3.16
C LYS A 91 -10.21 21.85 2.08
N VAL A 92 -9.32 21.34 1.22
CA VAL A 92 -8.67 22.08 0.13
C VAL A 92 -9.42 21.87 -1.18
N ASN A 93 -9.69 20.61 -1.53
CA ASN A 93 -10.49 20.27 -2.70
C ASN A 93 -11.26 18.97 -2.44
N GLU A 94 -12.52 19.12 -2.04
CA GLU A 94 -13.43 18.02 -1.69
C GLU A 94 -13.62 17.05 -2.86
N ALA A 95 -13.90 17.56 -4.06
CA ALA A 95 -14.17 16.74 -5.24
C ALA A 95 -13.01 15.79 -5.58
N ILE A 96 -11.77 16.30 -5.60
CA ILE A 96 -10.59 15.47 -5.84
C ILE A 96 -10.34 14.51 -4.67
N ALA A 97 -10.46 14.99 -3.44
CA ALA A 97 -10.25 14.18 -2.25
C ALA A 97 -11.19 12.97 -2.19
N GLU A 98 -12.48 13.16 -2.46
CA GLU A 98 -13.48 12.09 -2.45
C GLU A 98 -13.22 11.05 -3.54
N VAL A 99 -12.93 11.49 -4.76
CA VAL A 99 -12.60 10.59 -5.87
C VAL A 99 -11.34 9.81 -5.54
N ALA A 100 -10.30 10.46 -5.02
CA ALA A 100 -9.05 9.82 -4.63
C ALA A 100 -9.28 8.82 -3.48
N LEU A 101 -9.98 9.20 -2.41
CA LEU A 101 -10.33 8.32 -1.28
C LEU A 101 -11.04 7.06 -1.77
N LYS A 102 -12.04 7.21 -2.64
CA LYS A 102 -12.78 6.08 -3.21
C LYS A 102 -11.86 5.16 -4.01
N LYS A 103 -10.94 5.72 -4.81
CA LYS A 103 -9.99 4.93 -5.60
C LYS A 103 -9.00 4.18 -4.71
N PHE A 104 -8.29 4.89 -3.82
CA PHE A 104 -7.29 4.28 -2.94
C PHE A 104 -7.89 3.29 -1.95
N SER A 105 -9.09 3.53 -1.44
CA SER A 105 -9.80 2.56 -0.59
C SER A 105 -10.08 1.24 -1.31
N GLY A 106 -10.31 1.29 -2.63
CA GLY A 106 -10.47 0.10 -3.47
C GLY A 106 -9.18 -0.70 -3.68
N HIS A 107 -8.01 -0.10 -3.42
CA HIS A 107 -6.69 -0.73 -3.59
C HIS A 107 -6.17 -1.41 -2.32
N LEU A 108 -6.86 -1.31 -1.18
CA LEU A 108 -6.44 -1.90 0.11
C LEU A 108 -6.73 -3.40 0.23
N TRP A 109 -6.97 -4.08 -0.89
CA TRP A 109 -7.23 -5.52 -0.91
C TRP A 109 -6.05 -6.34 -0.39
N TYR A 110 -4.83 -5.78 -0.45
CA TYR A 110 -3.61 -6.40 0.05
C TYR A 110 -3.31 -6.05 1.52
N LEU A 111 -4.09 -5.21 2.19
CA LEU A 111 -3.86 -4.89 3.59
C LEU A 111 -4.39 -6.03 4.50
N SER A 112 -3.95 -7.26 4.24
CA SER A 112 -4.32 -8.47 4.98
C SER A 112 -3.45 -8.66 6.23
N GLU A 113 -3.85 -9.58 7.11
CA GLU A 113 -3.11 -9.93 8.34
C GLU A 113 -1.63 -10.23 8.06
N VAL A 114 -1.39 -11.01 6.99
CA VAL A 114 -0.05 -11.42 6.56
C VAL A 114 0.79 -10.23 6.08
N LEU A 115 0.20 -9.32 5.32
CA LEU A 115 0.91 -8.19 4.73
C LEU A 115 1.05 -7.01 5.70
N VAL A 116 0.15 -6.89 6.67
CA VAL A 116 0.26 -5.95 7.78
C VAL A 116 1.45 -6.30 8.69
N ALA A 117 1.87 -7.57 8.74
CA ALA A 117 3.08 -7.97 9.49
C ALA A 117 4.35 -7.25 9.00
N PHE A 118 4.39 -6.78 7.75
CA PHE A 118 5.53 -5.97 7.27
C PHE A 118 5.73 -4.67 8.06
N ALA A 119 4.69 -4.15 8.70
CA ALA A 119 4.78 -2.97 9.56
C ALA A 119 5.63 -3.21 10.83
N PHE A 120 5.90 -4.46 11.22
CA PHE A 120 6.84 -4.75 12.31
C PHE A 120 8.27 -4.29 11.99
N PHE A 121 8.63 -4.27 10.71
CA PHE A 121 9.95 -3.82 10.24
C PHE A 121 10.03 -2.32 9.96
N ASP A 122 8.93 -1.58 10.13
CA ASP A 122 8.92 -0.12 9.98
C ASP A 122 9.38 0.55 11.27
N GLU A 123 10.47 1.31 11.21
CA GLU A 123 11.00 2.10 12.32
C GLU A 123 10.05 3.23 12.75
N ASN A 124 9.20 3.71 11.85
CA ASN A 124 8.25 4.79 12.12
C ASN A 124 6.97 4.29 12.80
N VAL A 125 6.83 2.97 12.99
CA VAL A 125 5.72 2.39 13.76
C VAL A 125 6.18 2.27 15.22
N PRO A 126 5.53 2.98 16.16
CA PRO A 126 5.94 2.95 17.57
C PRO A 126 5.91 1.54 18.16
N LEU A 127 6.81 1.26 19.11
CA LEU A 127 6.86 -0.05 19.77
C LEU A 127 5.52 -0.41 20.42
N GLU A 128 4.86 0.54 21.09
CA GLU A 128 3.53 0.35 21.67
C GLU A 128 2.49 -0.11 20.62
N THR A 129 2.58 0.43 19.39
CA THR A 129 1.72 -0.01 18.28
C THR A 129 2.04 -1.44 17.89
N LYS A 130 3.32 -1.81 17.80
CA LYS A 130 3.75 -3.16 17.47
C LYS A 130 3.30 -4.17 18.54
N THR A 131 3.42 -3.83 19.82
CA THR A 131 2.93 -4.67 20.92
C THR A 131 1.41 -4.89 20.82
N LYS A 132 0.64 -3.84 20.53
CA LYS A 132 -0.82 -3.97 20.31
C LYS A 132 -1.15 -4.84 19.10
N MET A 133 -0.37 -4.75 18.02
CA MET A 133 -0.53 -5.62 16.86
C MET A 133 -0.27 -7.08 17.22
N VAL A 134 0.78 -7.38 18.02
CA VAL A 134 1.09 -8.75 18.48
C VAL A 134 0.00 -9.29 19.39
N GLN A 135 -0.47 -8.52 20.38
CA GLN A 135 -1.60 -8.91 21.23
C GLN A 135 -2.86 -9.18 20.41
N ALA A 136 -3.05 -8.43 19.32
CA ALA A 136 -4.19 -8.64 18.46
C ALA A 136 -4.09 -9.94 17.63
N LEU A 137 -2.89 -10.48 17.39
CA LEU A 137 -2.68 -11.79 16.76
C LEU A 137 -3.07 -12.97 17.66
N GLU A 138 -3.20 -12.78 18.98
CA GLU A 138 -3.60 -13.84 19.90
C GLU A 138 -5.10 -14.20 19.79
N ASN A 139 -5.89 -13.41 19.06
CA ASN A 139 -7.31 -13.67 18.86
C ASN A 139 -7.55 -14.75 17.79
N GLU A 140 -8.50 -15.66 18.04
CA GLU A 140 -8.83 -16.77 17.14
C GLU A 140 -9.42 -16.29 15.83
N GLY A 141 -9.20 -17.09 14.78
CA GLY A 141 -9.48 -16.73 13.40
C GLY A 141 -10.79 -17.09 12.71
N GLN A 142 -11.18 -16.31 11.70
CA GLN A 142 -12.20 -16.58 10.70
C GLN A 142 -11.50 -17.24 9.51
N GLU A 143 -11.92 -18.45 9.16
CA GLU A 143 -11.38 -19.19 8.00
C GLU A 143 -11.56 -18.44 6.67
N ASP A 144 -12.61 -17.62 6.57
CA ASP A 144 -12.88 -16.76 5.41
C ASP A 144 -12.44 -15.31 5.67
N THR A 145 -11.18 -15.01 5.37
CA THR A 145 -10.70 -13.62 5.37
C THR A 145 -11.52 -12.78 4.38
N LEU A 146 -11.99 -11.60 4.81
CA LEU A 146 -12.61 -10.64 3.90
C LEU A 146 -11.62 -10.30 2.78
N ARG A 147 -11.99 -10.60 1.53
CA ARG A 147 -11.18 -10.28 0.33
C ARG A 147 -10.91 -8.78 0.15
N ARG A 148 -11.59 -7.91 0.91
CA ARG A 148 -11.46 -6.46 0.86
C ARG A 148 -11.84 -5.82 2.20
N ILE A 149 -10.96 -4.99 2.75
CA ILE A 149 -11.28 -4.12 3.88
C ILE A 149 -12.20 -2.98 3.40
N THR A 150 -13.33 -2.80 4.06
CA THR A 150 -14.24 -1.69 3.79
C THR A 150 -14.03 -0.60 4.83
N ILE A 151 -13.33 0.46 4.43
CA ILE A 151 -13.13 1.62 5.32
C ILE A 151 -14.38 2.48 5.28
N ASP A 152 -15.14 2.49 6.38
CA ASP A 152 -16.21 3.46 6.57
C ASP A 152 -15.62 4.85 6.81
N SER A 153 -15.66 5.69 5.78
CA SER A 153 -15.16 7.08 5.80
C SER A 153 -15.82 7.95 6.87
N ARG A 154 -17.00 7.56 7.40
CA ARG A 154 -17.78 8.28 8.42
C ARG A 154 -17.39 7.96 9.86
N ARG A 155 -16.77 6.81 10.14
CA ARG A 155 -16.35 6.44 11.50
C ARG A 155 -15.01 7.10 11.87
N LYS A 156 -15.04 8.05 12.83
CA LYS A 156 -13.86 8.65 13.49
C LYS A 156 -13.14 7.72 14.48
N LYS A 157 -13.38 6.41 14.46
CA LYS A 157 -12.72 5.48 15.41
C LYS A 157 -11.34 5.11 14.87
N ASN A 158 -10.34 5.16 15.76
CA ASN A 158 -8.97 4.73 15.48
C ASN A 158 -8.98 3.38 14.75
N PHE A 159 -8.26 3.31 13.62
CA PHE A 159 -8.21 2.17 12.69
C PHE A 159 -7.83 0.84 13.37
N PHE A 160 -7.17 0.90 14.53
CA PHE A 160 -6.92 -0.24 15.42
C PHE A 160 -8.20 -1.01 15.81
N CYS A 161 -9.35 -0.34 15.89
CA CYS A 161 -10.64 -0.98 16.16
C CYS A 161 -11.18 -1.75 14.93
N HIS A 162 -10.69 -1.48 13.72
CA HIS A 162 -11.10 -2.18 12.50
C HIS A 162 -10.20 -3.37 12.20
N ILE A 163 -8.91 -3.26 12.54
CA ILE A 163 -7.97 -4.39 12.66
C ILE A 163 -8.56 -5.50 13.58
N ARG A 164 -9.39 -5.12 14.57
CA ARG A 164 -10.10 -6.01 15.51
C ARG A 164 -11.05 -7.03 14.86
N SER A 165 -11.47 -6.83 13.60
CA SER A 165 -12.35 -7.75 12.86
C SER A 165 -11.58 -8.62 11.85
N THR A 166 -10.28 -8.39 11.71
CA THR A 166 -9.44 -8.95 10.64
C THR A 166 -8.08 -9.36 11.21
N LEU A 167 -8.01 -9.83 12.46
CA LEU A 167 -6.77 -10.37 13.05
C LEU A 167 -7.06 -11.67 13.74
N VAL A 168 -7.55 -12.55 12.91
CA VAL A 168 -8.34 -13.68 13.25
C VAL A 168 -8.13 -14.56 12.00
N SER A 169 -6.91 -15.08 11.79
CA SER A 169 -6.58 -16.52 11.59
C SER A 169 -5.15 -16.69 11.05
N ILE A 170 -4.28 -17.39 11.81
CA ILE A 170 -3.39 -18.47 11.33
C ILE A 170 -2.40 -18.87 12.45
N ARG A 171 -2.34 -20.17 12.72
CA ARG A 171 -1.30 -20.84 13.49
C ARG A 171 -0.02 -20.89 12.62
N ILE A 172 1.06 -20.21 13.01
CA ILE A 172 2.38 -20.35 12.37
C ILE A 172 2.97 -21.70 12.80
N PRO A 173 3.12 -22.73 11.94
CA PRO A 173 3.94 -23.87 12.28
C PRO A 173 5.41 -23.42 12.36
N ALA A 174 6.14 -23.93 13.35
CA ALA A 174 7.54 -23.61 13.59
C ALA A 174 8.36 -23.74 12.29
N VAL A 175 9.14 -22.70 11.99
CA VAL A 175 10.05 -22.67 10.84
C VAL A 175 11.15 -23.70 11.09
N PRO A 176 11.35 -24.70 10.22
CA PRO A 176 12.45 -25.66 10.37
C PRO A 176 13.81 -24.96 10.27
N GLU A 177 14.75 -25.31 11.16
CA GLU A 177 16.10 -24.71 11.27
C GLU A 177 16.93 -24.73 9.96
N GLU A 178 16.53 -25.52 8.96
CA GLU A 178 17.21 -25.57 7.66
C GLU A 178 17.06 -24.29 6.82
N LEU A 179 15.99 -23.50 7.02
CA LEU A 179 15.79 -22.24 6.27
C LEU A 179 16.79 -21.14 6.68
N CYS A 180 17.23 -21.12 7.94
CA CYS A 180 18.27 -20.20 8.42
C CYS A 180 19.63 -20.45 7.77
N ARG A 181 19.94 -21.69 7.37
CA ARG A 181 21.22 -22.02 6.71
C ARG A 181 21.29 -21.54 5.25
N TYR A 182 20.15 -21.39 4.57
CA TYR A 182 20.12 -21.00 3.17
C TYR A 182 20.36 -19.49 2.95
N HIS A 183 19.90 -18.64 3.87
CA HIS A 183 20.09 -17.18 3.78
C HIS A 183 21.56 -16.75 3.95
N ASN A 184 22.36 -17.47 4.74
CA ASN A 184 23.79 -17.14 4.91
C ASN A 184 24.64 -17.49 3.68
N ARG A 185 24.27 -18.50 2.86
CA ARG A 185 25.01 -18.80 1.61
C ARG A 185 24.69 -17.83 0.49
N ALA A 186 23.43 -17.41 0.38
CA ALA A 186 23.03 -16.43 -0.63
C ALA A 186 23.71 -15.07 -0.39
N ALA A 187 23.82 -14.61 0.86
CA ALA A 187 24.48 -13.35 1.20
C ALA A 187 25.98 -13.31 0.87
N LEU A 188 26.69 -14.46 0.98
CA LEU A 188 28.12 -14.54 0.67
C LEU A 188 28.43 -14.51 -0.85
N ALA A 189 27.48 -14.89 -1.70
CA ALA A 189 27.66 -14.87 -3.15
C ALA A 189 27.60 -13.46 -3.77
N TRP A 190 27.09 -12.46 -3.04
CA TRP A 190 27.04 -11.06 -3.50
C TRP A 190 28.28 -10.23 -3.08
N LEU A 191 29.20 -10.79 -2.30
CA LEU A 191 30.38 -10.08 -1.77
C LEU A 191 31.69 -10.43 -2.48
N THR A 192 31.68 -11.32 -3.47
CA THR A 192 32.86 -11.62 -4.30
C THR A 192 32.94 -10.66 -5.50
N PRO A 193 34.03 -9.87 -5.66
CA PRO A 193 34.20 -9.02 -6.83
C PRO A 193 34.31 -9.85 -8.11
N LEU A 194 33.64 -9.42 -9.19
CA LEU A 194 33.80 -10.02 -10.51
C LEU A 194 35.22 -9.74 -11.05
N PRO A 195 35.86 -10.70 -11.74
CA PRO A 195 37.20 -10.51 -12.29
C PRO A 195 37.15 -9.47 -13.42
N ILE A 196 38.02 -8.48 -13.33
CA ILE A 196 38.28 -7.50 -14.38
C ILE A 196 39.19 -8.19 -15.41
N ASN A 197 38.67 -8.37 -16.63
CA ASN A 197 39.46 -8.58 -17.85
C ASN A 197 38.97 -7.59 -18.90
#